data_AF-A0AAW7Q2X8-F1
#
_entry.id   AF-A0AAW7Q2X8-F1
#
_cell.length_a   1.000
_cell.length_b   1.000
_cell.length_c   1.000
_cell.angle_alpha   90.00
_cell.angle_beta   90.00
_cell.angle_gamma   90.00
#
_symmetry.space_group_name_H-M   'P 1'
#
loop_
_entity.id
_entity.type
_entity.pdbx_description
1 polymer ?
#
loop_
_entity_poly.entity_id
_entity_poly.type
_entity_poly.pdbx_seq_one_letter_code
_entity_poly.pdbx_strand_id
1 'polypeptide(L)'
;MKKILLINKKLLIFFLTIITFVLIHSMDLDDKLLYKFFHWEEEFSILKQNHKKELVVINEIEKNLSGITYNENTDTLFAITNSPRDIYELDKNGNVLRKISLKGFKDTEDITYIKDNKFAILDEELNGLFIVDINDDTKFISIEDSIKKFIFDIKKFENFGLEGISYDKTEDKFYMVNERNPKKIVSVKGIIGNNQLEVNIKDELLENNFYLADLSAIHFDDIDRRLYVLSDESALLGRIDDKKDFKKYLDLMDNEISSKMKNSEGITRDKEGNIYIVSEPNLFFSIKKE
;
A
#
# COMPACT_ATOMS: atom_id res chain seq x y z
N MET A 1 32.58 -49.65 -3.57
CA MET A 1 31.14 -49.39 -3.80
C MET A 1 30.46 -48.52 -2.72
N LYS A 2 30.67 -48.71 -1.40
CA LYS A 2 30.00 -47.89 -0.36
C LYS A 2 30.32 -46.37 -0.38
N LYS A 3 31.54 -45.95 -0.74
CA LYS A 3 31.94 -44.52 -0.80
C LYS A 3 31.23 -43.73 -1.92
N ILE A 4 31.02 -44.34 -3.09
CA ILE A 4 30.34 -43.70 -4.24
C ILE A 4 28.85 -43.48 -3.91
N LEU A 5 28.21 -44.43 -3.22
CA LEU A 5 26.82 -44.31 -2.78
C LEU A 5 26.61 -43.21 -1.72
N LEU A 6 27.59 -42.99 -0.83
CA LEU A 6 27.55 -41.93 0.19
C LEU A 6 27.74 -40.53 -0.41
N ILE A 7 28.59 -40.39 -1.44
CA ILE A 7 28.80 -39.11 -2.16
C ILE A 7 27.51 -38.70 -2.88
N ASN A 8 26.82 -39.65 -3.54
CA ASN A 8 25.53 -39.39 -4.17
C ASN A 8 24.44 -38.99 -3.17
N LYS A 9 24.43 -39.56 -1.95
CA LYS A 9 23.49 -39.12 -0.89
C LYS A 9 23.77 -37.70 -0.42
N LYS A 10 25.03 -37.32 -0.22
CA LYS A 10 25.39 -35.95 0.20
C LYS A 10 25.05 -34.92 -0.89
N LEU A 11 25.32 -35.23 -2.15
CA LEU A 11 24.96 -34.38 -3.28
C LEU A 11 23.43 -34.23 -3.40
N LEU A 12 22.69 -35.33 -3.27
CA LEU A 12 21.23 -35.32 -3.32
C LEU A 12 20.63 -34.47 -2.19
N ILE A 13 21.15 -34.62 -0.96
CA ILE A 13 20.73 -33.79 0.18
C ILE A 13 21.00 -32.31 -0.13
N PHE A 14 22.21 -31.96 -0.60
CA PHE A 14 22.58 -30.58 -0.94
C PHE A 14 21.67 -29.96 -2.00
N PHE A 15 21.35 -30.70 -3.08
CA PHE A 15 20.40 -30.24 -4.09
C PHE A 15 18.99 -30.10 -3.54
N LEU A 16 18.53 -31.03 -2.70
CA LEU A 16 17.25 -30.90 -2.00
C LEU A 16 17.24 -29.66 -1.10
N THR A 17 18.31 -29.36 -0.36
CA THR A 17 18.36 -28.14 0.47
C THR A 17 18.31 -26.87 -0.39
N ILE A 18 19.02 -26.83 -1.52
CA ILE A 18 18.96 -25.70 -2.45
C ILE A 18 17.57 -25.56 -3.04
N ILE A 19 16.97 -26.65 -3.53
CA ILE A 19 15.61 -26.62 -4.11
C ILE A 19 14.62 -26.16 -3.04
N THR A 20 14.75 -26.65 -1.81
CA THR A 20 13.88 -26.25 -0.70
C THR A 20 14.09 -24.77 -0.37
N PHE A 21 15.33 -24.28 -0.28
CA PHE A 21 15.65 -22.88 -0.06
C PHE A 21 15.09 -21.98 -1.18
N VAL A 22 15.27 -22.38 -2.44
CA VAL A 22 14.71 -21.68 -3.60
C VAL A 22 13.18 -21.67 -3.56
N LEU A 23 12.53 -22.80 -3.20
CA LEU A 23 11.08 -22.89 -3.06
C LEU A 23 10.55 -22.03 -1.91
N ILE A 24 11.26 -22.01 -0.77
CA ILE A 24 10.88 -21.19 0.38
C ILE A 24 10.97 -19.71 0.00
N HIS A 25 12.05 -19.31 -0.69
CA HIS A 25 12.25 -17.94 -1.13
C HIS A 25 11.29 -17.52 -2.26
N SER A 26 11.01 -18.40 -3.23
CA SER A 26 10.12 -18.06 -4.36
C SER A 26 8.63 -18.06 -4.01
N MET A 27 8.27 -18.54 -2.82
CA MET A 27 6.89 -18.60 -2.33
C MET A 27 6.66 -17.66 -1.14
N ASP A 28 7.64 -16.80 -0.83
CA ASP A 28 7.64 -15.89 0.32
C ASP A 28 7.36 -16.61 1.65
N LEU A 29 7.70 -17.91 1.70
CA LEU A 29 7.57 -18.72 2.89
C LEU A 29 8.60 -18.30 3.92
N ASP A 30 9.75 -17.73 3.51
CA ASP A 30 10.76 -17.20 4.44
C ASP A 30 10.17 -16.07 5.30
N ASP A 31 9.45 -15.14 4.69
CA ASP A 31 8.83 -14.00 5.40
C ASP A 31 7.68 -14.46 6.30
N LYS A 32 6.86 -15.39 5.81
CA LYS A 32 5.80 -16.01 6.63
C LYS A 32 6.36 -16.88 7.75
N LEU A 33 7.51 -17.54 7.55
CA LEU A 33 8.20 -18.31 8.57
C LEU A 33 8.86 -17.39 9.59
N LEU A 34 9.52 -16.31 9.17
CA LEU A 34 10.05 -15.24 10.03
C LEU A 34 8.93 -14.64 10.87
N TYR A 35 7.84 -14.24 10.21
CA TYR A 35 6.60 -13.80 10.83
C TYR A 35 6.16 -14.81 11.89
N LYS A 36 5.85 -16.06 11.53
CA LYS A 36 5.38 -17.11 12.45
C LYS A 36 6.37 -17.41 13.58
N PHE A 37 7.67 -17.36 13.31
CA PHE A 37 8.73 -17.64 14.29
C PHE A 37 8.83 -16.54 15.35
N PHE A 38 8.67 -15.27 14.95
CA PHE A 38 8.60 -14.15 15.88
C PHE A 38 7.19 -13.96 16.50
N HIS A 39 6.18 -14.68 16.01
CA HIS A 39 4.77 -14.58 16.39
C HIS A 39 4.25 -15.67 17.34
N TRP A 40 5.11 -16.22 18.20
CA TRP A 40 4.64 -17.24 19.13
C TRP A 40 3.80 -16.63 20.27
N GLU A 41 2.50 -16.93 20.26
CA GLU A 41 1.45 -16.59 21.26
C GLU A 41 1.22 -15.08 21.50
N GLU A 42 0.29 -14.46 20.77
CA GLU A 42 -0.64 -13.42 21.30
C GLU A 42 -1.66 -12.94 20.23
N GLU A 43 -2.87 -12.63 20.67
CA GLU A 43 -4.00 -12.16 19.84
C GLU A 43 -3.74 -10.76 19.21
N PHE A 44 -4.20 -10.60 17.96
CA PHE A 44 -4.03 -9.44 17.09
C PHE A 44 -4.36 -8.08 17.77
N SER A 45 -3.43 -7.11 17.71
CA SER A 45 -3.67 -5.77 18.29
C SER A 45 -4.28 -4.72 17.34
N ILE A 46 -4.25 -4.94 16.01
CA ILE A 46 -4.94 -4.05 15.05
C ILE A 46 -6.45 -4.23 15.17
N LEU A 47 -6.91 -5.46 15.39
CA LEU A 47 -8.32 -5.84 15.44
C LEU A 47 -8.70 -6.33 16.85
N LYS A 48 -8.73 -5.43 17.84
CA LYS A 48 -9.01 -5.77 19.26
C LYS A 48 -10.46 -6.20 19.58
N GLN A 49 -11.34 -6.20 18.59
CA GLN A 49 -12.79 -6.41 18.75
C GLN A 49 -13.30 -7.35 17.66
N ASN A 50 -14.56 -7.78 17.74
CA ASN A 50 -15.19 -8.42 16.58
C ASN A 50 -15.26 -7.42 15.44
N HIS A 51 -14.79 -7.83 14.27
CA HIS A 51 -14.87 -7.03 13.06
C HIS A 51 -15.65 -7.79 12.00
N LYS A 52 -16.57 -7.07 11.37
CA LYS A 52 -17.25 -7.54 10.17
C LYS A 52 -16.31 -7.38 8.98
N LYS A 53 -16.00 -8.51 8.33
CA LYS A 53 -15.15 -8.57 7.13
C LYS A 53 -16.04 -8.77 5.90
N GLU A 54 -15.93 -7.88 4.92
CA GLU A 54 -16.70 -7.96 3.67
C GLU A 54 -15.76 -7.81 2.47
N LEU A 55 -15.94 -8.67 1.46
CA LEU A 55 -15.24 -8.60 0.18
C LEU A 55 -16.26 -8.38 -0.93
N VAL A 56 -16.04 -7.35 -1.74
CA VAL A 56 -16.92 -6.92 -2.82
C VAL A 56 -16.09 -6.81 -4.11
N VAL A 57 -16.71 -7.17 -5.23
CA VAL A 57 -16.17 -6.89 -6.58
C VAL A 57 -16.79 -5.58 -7.05
N ILE A 58 -15.96 -4.59 -7.39
CA ILE A 58 -16.43 -3.33 -7.96
C ILE A 58 -16.62 -3.51 -9.47
N ASN A 59 -17.84 -3.84 -9.90
CA ASN A 59 -18.12 -4.25 -11.28
C ASN A 59 -17.89 -3.15 -12.33
N GLU A 60 -17.96 -1.88 -11.93
CA GLU A 60 -17.72 -0.72 -12.79
C GLU A 60 -16.22 -0.51 -13.07
N ILE A 61 -15.33 -1.15 -12.30
CA ILE A 61 -13.89 -1.15 -12.52
C ILE A 61 -13.52 -2.47 -13.18
N GLU A 62 -13.04 -2.42 -14.43
CA GLU A 62 -12.71 -3.64 -15.16
C GLU A 62 -11.37 -4.27 -14.72
N LYS A 63 -10.39 -3.43 -14.38
CA LYS A 63 -9.01 -3.82 -14.05
C LYS A 63 -8.19 -2.67 -13.47
N ASN A 64 -6.98 -2.98 -13.03
CA ASN A 64 -5.93 -2.04 -12.66
C ASN A 64 -6.35 -1.07 -11.56
N LEU A 65 -7.13 -1.54 -10.58
CA LEU A 65 -7.39 -0.81 -9.33
C LEU A 65 -6.12 -0.78 -8.48
N SER A 66 -5.58 0.41 -8.24
CA SER A 66 -4.28 0.58 -7.60
C SER A 66 -4.44 1.24 -6.22
N GLY A 67 -4.65 2.55 -6.13
CA GLY A 67 -4.82 3.26 -4.85
C GLY A 67 -6.23 3.42 -4.28
N ILE A 68 -6.32 3.76 -2.98
CA ILE A 68 -7.56 4.16 -2.28
C ILE A 68 -7.29 5.13 -1.11
N THR A 69 -8.18 6.10 -0.92
CA THR A 69 -8.13 7.05 0.21
C THR A 69 -9.50 7.39 0.77
N TYR A 70 -9.56 7.78 2.04
CA TYR A 70 -10.78 8.23 2.71
C TYR A 70 -10.89 9.76 2.69
N ASN A 71 -12.03 10.26 2.22
CA ASN A 71 -12.39 11.67 2.30
C ASN A 71 -13.33 11.90 3.50
N GLU A 72 -12.80 12.56 4.53
CA GLU A 72 -13.55 12.83 5.75
C GLU A 72 -14.67 13.87 5.58
N ASN A 73 -14.63 14.70 4.53
CA ASN A 73 -15.65 15.72 4.28
C ASN A 73 -16.95 15.12 3.75
N THR A 74 -16.84 14.13 2.88
CA THR A 74 -17.98 13.44 2.25
C THR A 74 -18.31 12.12 2.95
N ASP A 75 -17.45 11.64 3.85
CA ASP A 75 -17.52 10.30 4.47
C ASP A 75 -17.56 9.18 3.42
N THR A 76 -16.79 9.36 2.34
CA THR A 76 -16.69 8.45 1.20
C THR A 76 -15.23 8.07 0.94
N LEU A 77 -15.03 7.08 0.09
CA LEU A 77 -13.72 6.61 -0.34
C LEU A 77 -13.47 7.05 -1.79
N PHE A 78 -12.22 7.30 -2.15
CA PHE A 78 -11.79 7.59 -3.51
C PHE A 78 -10.73 6.58 -3.91
N ALA A 79 -11.01 5.79 -4.93
CA ALA A 79 -10.09 4.82 -5.49
C ALA A 79 -9.62 5.24 -6.88
N ILE A 80 -8.41 4.86 -7.26
CA ILE A 80 -7.81 5.25 -8.55
C ILE A 80 -7.41 4.01 -9.34
N THR A 81 -7.52 4.09 -10.66
CA THR A 81 -7.09 3.04 -11.58
C THR A 81 -5.95 3.51 -12.45
N ASN A 82 -4.97 2.63 -12.68
CA ASN A 82 -3.80 2.90 -13.53
C ASN A 82 -4.18 2.94 -15.03
N SER A 83 -4.96 1.96 -15.50
CA SER A 83 -5.39 1.89 -16.91
C SER A 83 -6.72 1.13 -17.06
N PRO A 84 -7.85 1.81 -17.36
CA PRO A 84 -7.98 3.23 -17.70
C PRO A 84 -7.65 4.17 -16.52
N ARG A 85 -7.36 5.45 -16.79
CA ARG A 85 -6.96 6.43 -15.77
C ARG A 85 -8.19 7.17 -15.28
N ASP A 86 -8.75 6.68 -14.19
CA ASP A 86 -10.00 7.18 -13.64
C ASP A 86 -9.92 7.16 -12.11
N ILE A 87 -10.67 8.07 -11.48
CA ILE A 87 -10.96 8.03 -10.06
C ILE A 87 -12.42 7.62 -9.88
N TYR A 88 -12.68 6.74 -8.92
CA TYR A 88 -14.00 6.30 -8.53
C TYR A 88 -14.25 6.74 -7.10
N GLU A 89 -15.32 7.50 -6.89
CA GLU A 89 -15.82 7.74 -5.54
C GLU A 89 -16.73 6.59 -5.15
N LEU A 90 -16.48 6.00 -3.97
CA LEU A 90 -17.18 4.85 -3.43
C LEU A 90 -17.83 5.18 -2.09
N ASP A 91 -18.96 4.56 -1.78
CA ASP A 91 -19.40 4.49 -0.39
C ASP A 91 -18.49 3.56 0.45
N LYS A 92 -18.69 3.53 1.77
CA LYS A 92 -17.93 2.66 2.68
C LYS A 92 -18.23 1.15 2.52
N ASN A 93 -19.08 0.77 1.57
CA ASN A 93 -19.41 -0.62 1.21
C ASN A 93 -18.84 -1.03 -0.16
N GLY A 94 -18.13 -0.12 -0.86
CA GLY A 94 -17.55 -0.38 -2.17
C GLY A 94 -18.51 -0.15 -3.34
N ASN A 95 -19.67 0.48 -3.11
CA ASN A 95 -20.58 0.85 -4.20
C ASN A 95 -20.08 2.14 -4.87
N VAL A 96 -20.01 2.15 -6.20
CA VAL A 96 -19.57 3.34 -6.96
C VAL A 96 -20.65 4.42 -6.94
N LEU A 97 -20.27 5.61 -6.48
CA LEU A 97 -21.10 6.81 -6.47
C LEU A 97 -20.93 7.63 -7.74
N ARG A 98 -19.69 7.76 -8.22
CA ARG A 98 -19.37 8.41 -9.50
C ARG A 98 -17.98 8.05 -9.98
N LYS A 99 -17.72 8.39 -11.24
CA LYS A 99 -16.46 8.25 -11.95
C LYS A 99 -15.95 9.62 -12.41
N ILE A 100 -14.65 9.83 -12.33
CA ILE A 100 -13.94 11.06 -12.73
C ILE A 100 -12.77 10.66 -13.63
N SER A 101 -12.76 11.11 -14.88
CA SER A 101 -11.70 10.73 -15.83
C SER A 101 -10.47 11.61 -15.73
N LEU A 102 -9.30 10.97 -15.77
CA LEU A 102 -8.00 11.64 -15.70
C LEU A 102 -7.43 11.83 -17.11
N LYS A 103 -6.93 13.03 -17.40
CA LYS A 103 -6.33 13.40 -18.69
C LYS A 103 -4.90 13.89 -18.50
N GLY A 104 -4.00 13.44 -19.37
CA GLY A 104 -2.59 13.82 -19.38
C GLY A 104 -1.70 13.04 -18.40
N PHE A 105 -2.30 12.33 -17.43
CA PHE A 105 -1.64 11.33 -16.59
C PHE A 105 -1.17 10.11 -17.41
N LYS A 106 -0.20 9.39 -16.87
CA LYS A 106 0.54 8.33 -17.56
C LYS A 106 0.50 7.01 -16.84
N ASP A 107 0.87 6.94 -15.58
CA ASP A 107 0.94 5.69 -14.84
C ASP A 107 0.51 5.96 -13.40
N THR A 108 -0.81 6.10 -13.19
CA THR A 108 -1.33 6.55 -11.90
C THR A 108 -1.41 5.37 -10.94
N GLU A 109 -0.61 5.42 -9.88
CA GLU A 109 -0.54 4.35 -8.90
C GLU A 109 -1.47 4.63 -7.72
N ASP A 110 -1.30 5.76 -7.03
CA ASP A 110 -2.04 5.98 -5.79
C ASP A 110 -2.64 7.39 -5.69
N ILE A 111 -3.61 7.54 -4.80
CA ILE A 111 -4.32 8.78 -4.51
C ILE A 111 -4.42 8.95 -2.99
N THR A 112 -4.17 10.17 -2.50
CA THR A 112 -4.36 10.48 -1.08
C THR A 112 -5.14 11.77 -0.87
N TYR A 113 -6.12 11.73 0.04
CA TYR A 113 -6.87 12.90 0.47
C TYR A 113 -6.02 13.77 1.38
N ILE A 114 -6.07 15.09 1.16
CA ILE A 114 -5.27 16.06 1.90
C ILE A 114 -6.16 16.81 2.89
N LYS A 115 -7.05 17.65 2.37
CA LYS A 115 -8.05 18.43 3.11
C LYS A 115 -8.98 19.13 2.12
N ASP A 116 -10.15 19.58 2.57
CA ASP A 116 -11.14 20.30 1.76
C ASP A 116 -11.48 19.50 0.49
N ASN A 117 -11.18 20.03 -0.69
CA ASN A 117 -11.34 19.35 -1.98
C ASN A 117 -10.00 18.85 -2.55
N LYS A 118 -8.91 18.87 -1.77
CA LYS A 118 -7.56 18.60 -2.27
C LYS A 118 -7.17 17.15 -2.13
N PHE A 119 -6.66 16.61 -3.24
CA PHE A 119 -6.11 15.28 -3.33
C PHE A 119 -4.73 15.36 -3.97
N ALA A 120 -3.85 14.41 -3.66
CA ALA A 120 -2.63 14.17 -4.41
C ALA A 120 -2.79 12.87 -5.21
N ILE A 121 -2.47 12.92 -6.51
CA ILE A 121 -2.36 11.76 -7.38
C ILE A 121 -0.88 11.47 -7.60
N LEU A 122 -0.46 10.23 -7.37
CA LEU A 122 0.88 9.73 -7.64
C LEU A 122 0.94 9.17 -9.06
N ASP A 123 1.97 9.52 -9.83
CA ASP A 123 2.17 9.02 -11.19
C ASP A 123 3.63 8.57 -11.38
N GLU A 124 3.82 7.28 -11.66
CA GLU A 124 5.14 6.65 -11.76
C GLU A 124 5.91 7.12 -13.00
N GLU A 125 5.32 7.02 -14.19
CA GLU A 125 5.99 7.41 -15.44
C GLU A 125 6.36 8.90 -15.44
N LEU A 126 5.51 9.75 -14.84
CA LEU A 126 5.80 11.17 -14.66
C LEU A 126 6.72 11.49 -13.47
N ASN A 127 7.08 10.48 -12.67
CA ASN A 127 7.96 10.58 -11.52
C ASN A 127 7.53 11.67 -10.54
N GLY A 128 6.24 11.76 -10.22
CA GLY A 128 5.75 12.87 -9.43
C GLY A 128 4.39 12.68 -8.78
N LEU A 129 4.08 13.61 -7.90
CA LEU A 129 2.75 13.75 -7.32
C LEU A 129 2.12 15.10 -7.74
N PHE A 130 0.82 15.07 -7.98
CA PHE A 130 0.05 16.16 -8.56
C PHE A 130 -1.13 16.50 -7.65
N ILE A 131 -1.17 17.74 -7.16
CA ILE A 131 -2.22 18.21 -6.28
C ILE A 131 -3.38 18.74 -7.12
N VAL A 132 -4.57 18.17 -6.93
CA VAL A 132 -5.78 18.49 -7.70
C VAL A 132 -6.93 18.86 -6.77
N ASP A 133 -7.91 19.60 -7.29
CA ASP A 133 -9.16 19.89 -6.58
C ASP A 133 -10.29 19.01 -7.14
N ILE A 134 -10.95 18.26 -6.27
CA ILE A 134 -12.10 17.39 -6.57
C ILE A 134 -13.28 17.85 -5.72
N ASN A 135 -14.30 18.41 -6.36
CA ASN A 135 -15.57 18.80 -5.75
C ASN A 135 -16.72 17.97 -6.34
N ASP A 136 -17.95 18.18 -5.88
CA ASP A 136 -19.15 17.40 -6.30
C ASP A 136 -19.44 17.44 -7.81
N ASP A 137 -19.05 18.52 -8.49
CA ASP A 137 -19.26 18.74 -9.91
C ASP A 137 -18.11 18.23 -10.78
N THR A 138 -16.96 17.87 -10.21
CA THR A 138 -15.80 17.35 -10.96
C THR A 138 -16.16 16.06 -11.70
N LYS A 139 -16.06 16.09 -13.05
CA LYS A 139 -16.26 14.92 -13.94
C LYS A 139 -14.98 14.50 -14.67
N PHE A 140 -14.03 15.41 -14.79
CA PHE A 140 -12.72 15.15 -15.36
C PHE A 140 -11.67 16.02 -14.65
N ILE A 141 -10.43 15.54 -14.65
CA ILE A 141 -9.27 16.27 -14.15
C ILE A 141 -8.19 16.22 -15.22
N SER A 142 -7.69 17.38 -15.64
CA SER A 142 -6.51 17.48 -16.49
C SER A 142 -5.28 17.69 -15.63
N ILE A 143 -4.18 17.02 -15.96
CA ILE A 143 -2.91 17.22 -15.25
C ILE A 143 -2.42 18.68 -15.32
N GLU A 144 -2.78 19.39 -16.39
CA GLU A 144 -2.49 20.81 -16.58
C GLU A 144 -3.18 21.71 -15.56
N ASP A 145 -4.29 21.24 -14.98
CA ASP A 145 -5.05 21.96 -13.95
C ASP A 145 -4.53 21.66 -12.52
N SER A 146 -3.41 20.93 -12.39
CA SER A 146 -2.78 20.65 -11.10
C SER A 146 -2.40 21.95 -10.39
N ILE A 147 -2.90 22.12 -9.16
CA ILE A 147 -2.66 23.28 -8.30
C ILE A 147 -1.18 23.37 -7.95
N LYS A 148 -0.56 22.22 -7.69
CA LYS A 148 0.86 22.05 -7.39
C LYS A 148 1.34 20.72 -7.94
N LYS A 149 2.64 20.62 -8.17
CA LYS A 149 3.30 19.36 -8.50
C LYS A 149 4.64 19.28 -7.80
N PHE A 150 5.02 18.07 -7.42
CA PHE A 150 6.37 17.76 -6.97
C PHE A 150 6.89 16.63 -7.84
N ILE A 151 8.01 16.89 -8.53
CA ILE A 151 8.66 15.93 -9.42
C ILE A 151 9.94 15.46 -8.73
N PHE A 152 10.10 14.15 -8.64
CA PHE A 152 11.30 13.54 -8.10
C PHE A 152 12.47 13.72 -9.08
N ASP A 153 13.61 14.14 -8.55
CA ASP A 153 14.85 14.14 -9.32
C ASP A 153 15.34 12.70 -9.50
N ILE A 154 15.13 12.14 -10.69
CA ILE A 154 15.50 10.77 -11.06
C ILE A 154 16.99 10.47 -10.75
N LYS A 155 17.88 11.48 -10.84
CA LYS A 155 19.31 11.31 -10.51
C LYS A 155 19.56 11.17 -9.02
N LYS A 156 18.71 11.76 -8.19
CA LYS A 156 18.81 11.75 -6.72
C LYS A 156 18.10 10.54 -6.12
N PHE A 157 17.02 10.08 -6.75
CA PHE A 157 16.16 9.02 -6.22
C PHE A 157 16.31 7.66 -6.92
N GLU A 158 17.14 7.56 -7.98
CA GLU A 158 17.42 6.33 -8.74
C GLU A 158 16.14 5.59 -9.15
N ASN A 159 15.45 6.07 -10.20
CA ASN A 159 14.22 5.49 -10.76
C ASN A 159 13.36 4.79 -9.69
N PHE A 160 12.89 5.58 -8.72
CA PHE A 160 12.35 5.10 -7.45
C PHE A 160 11.29 4.00 -7.63
N GLY A 161 10.42 4.14 -8.64
CA GLY A 161 9.21 3.32 -8.80
C GLY A 161 8.18 3.77 -7.78
N LEU A 162 7.29 4.69 -8.13
CA LEU A 162 6.36 5.27 -7.16
C LEU A 162 5.13 4.38 -7.05
N GLU A 163 4.92 3.73 -5.91
CA GLU A 163 3.78 2.82 -5.70
C GLU A 163 2.70 3.46 -4.82
N GLY A 164 3.05 3.76 -3.56
CA GLY A 164 2.09 4.22 -2.57
C GLY A 164 2.34 5.66 -2.12
N ILE A 165 1.27 6.39 -1.77
CA ILE A 165 1.32 7.73 -1.19
C ILE A 165 0.35 7.90 -0.01
N SER A 166 0.81 8.57 1.04
CA SER A 166 -0.08 9.04 2.11
C SER A 166 0.31 10.42 2.61
N TYR A 167 -0.62 11.08 3.30
CA TYR A 167 -0.44 12.45 3.77
C TYR A 167 -0.72 12.58 5.27
N ASP A 168 0.25 13.16 5.97
CA ASP A 168 0.12 13.63 7.34
C ASP A 168 -0.30 15.11 7.30
N LYS A 169 -1.58 15.33 7.61
CA LYS A 169 -2.23 16.65 7.57
C LYS A 169 -1.68 17.64 8.59
N THR A 170 -1.20 17.11 9.72
CA THR A 170 -0.73 17.93 10.85
C THR A 170 0.66 18.49 10.56
N GLU A 171 1.52 17.69 9.92
CA GLU A 171 2.91 18.06 9.65
C GLU A 171 3.14 18.59 8.23
N ASP A 172 2.10 18.64 7.38
CA ASP A 172 2.22 18.92 5.94
C ASP A 172 3.28 18.03 5.27
N LYS A 173 3.12 16.71 5.44
CA LYS A 173 4.15 15.74 5.07
C LYS A 173 3.54 14.58 4.29
N PHE A 174 4.04 14.38 3.08
CA PHE A 174 3.77 13.18 2.31
C PHE A 174 4.73 12.07 2.70
N TYR A 175 4.23 10.84 2.72
CA TYR A 175 4.99 9.60 2.80
C TYR A 175 4.78 8.85 1.49
N MET A 176 5.86 8.38 0.87
CA MET A 176 5.83 7.63 -0.37
C MET A 176 6.72 6.41 -0.28
N VAL A 177 6.34 5.36 -0.99
CA VAL A 177 7.06 4.08 -1.03
C VAL A 177 7.28 3.63 -2.45
N ASN A 178 8.32 2.82 -2.65
CA ASN A 178 8.49 2.03 -3.86
C ASN A 178 8.32 0.54 -3.58
N GLU A 179 8.01 -0.22 -4.63
CA GLU A 179 7.76 -1.66 -4.54
C GLU A 179 9.02 -2.39 -4.08
N ARG A 180 10.14 -2.19 -4.81
CA ARG A 180 11.36 -3.01 -4.65
C ARG A 180 12.68 -2.34 -5.06
N ASN A 181 13.78 -2.95 -4.57
CA ASN A 181 15.17 -2.87 -5.05
C ASN A 181 15.87 -1.48 -5.20
N PRO A 182 16.39 -0.93 -4.10
CA PRO A 182 16.04 -1.25 -2.73
C PRO A 182 14.68 -0.62 -2.38
N LYS A 183 13.95 -1.26 -1.47
CA LYS A 183 12.79 -0.61 -0.84
C LYS A 183 13.25 0.68 -0.18
N LYS A 184 12.44 1.71 -0.26
CA LYS A 184 12.67 3.06 0.24
C LYS A 184 11.33 3.62 0.70
N ILE A 185 11.34 4.19 1.88
CA ILE A 185 10.25 5.06 2.34
C ILE A 185 10.82 6.48 2.31
N VAL A 186 10.15 7.39 1.60
CA VAL A 186 10.56 8.79 1.50
C VAL A 186 9.46 9.66 2.11
N SER A 187 9.88 10.66 2.88
CA SER A 187 8.98 11.71 3.34
C SER A 187 9.33 13.04 2.69
N VAL A 188 8.31 13.79 2.27
CA VAL A 188 8.45 15.13 1.71
C VAL A 188 7.53 16.09 2.47
N LYS A 189 8.13 17.05 3.18
CA LYS A 189 7.40 18.08 3.95
C LYS A 189 7.38 19.41 3.21
N GLY A 190 6.27 20.14 3.34
CA GLY A 190 6.16 21.54 2.91
C GLY A 190 5.50 21.79 1.55
N ILE A 191 5.05 20.75 0.85
CA ILE A 191 4.44 20.87 -0.49
C ILE A 191 3.16 21.71 -0.42
N ILE A 192 2.28 21.49 0.56
CA ILE A 192 0.98 22.20 0.61
C ILE A 192 1.15 23.58 1.25
N GLY A 193 1.95 23.71 2.31
CA GLY A 193 2.18 24.93 3.06
C GLY A 193 3.03 25.99 2.37
N ASN A 194 3.66 25.69 1.22
CA ASN A 194 4.70 26.54 0.58
C ASN A 194 5.90 26.81 1.50
N ASN A 195 6.24 25.84 2.36
CA ASN A 195 7.42 25.91 3.20
C ASN A 195 8.66 25.47 2.41
N GLN A 196 9.84 25.65 2.99
CA GLN A 196 11.05 25.03 2.45
C GLN A 196 10.84 23.51 2.39
N LEU A 197 11.03 22.93 1.20
CA LEU A 197 10.89 21.51 1.00
C LEU A 197 11.96 20.75 1.78
N GLU A 198 11.53 19.81 2.60
CA GLU A 198 12.39 18.89 3.33
C GLU A 198 12.12 17.47 2.83
N VAL A 199 13.16 16.81 2.33
CA VAL A 199 13.05 15.45 1.81
C VAL A 199 13.96 14.53 2.60
N ASN A 200 13.38 13.51 3.22
CA ASN A 200 14.11 12.55 4.04
C ASN A 200 13.82 11.12 3.59
N ILE A 201 14.88 10.32 3.44
CA ILE A 201 14.79 8.87 3.32
C ILE A 201 14.63 8.29 4.72
N LYS A 202 13.76 7.29 4.87
CA LYS A 202 13.35 6.69 6.14
C LYS A 202 13.84 5.26 6.27
N ASP A 203 15.15 5.05 6.13
CA ASP A 203 15.78 3.74 6.22
C ASP A 203 15.51 3.05 7.57
N GLU A 204 15.39 3.83 8.65
CA GLU A 204 15.09 3.33 9.99
C GLU A 204 13.75 2.58 10.06
N LEU A 205 12.77 2.98 9.24
CA LEU A 205 11.47 2.32 9.18
C LEU A 205 11.59 0.98 8.46
N LEU A 206 12.43 0.88 7.44
CA LEU A 206 12.65 -0.36 6.69
C LEU A 206 13.45 -1.39 7.48
N GLU A 207 14.48 -0.96 8.23
CA GLU A 207 15.28 -1.86 9.07
C GLU A 207 14.44 -2.61 10.12
N ASN A 208 13.37 -1.98 10.60
CA ASN A 208 12.42 -2.59 11.53
C ASN A 208 11.35 -3.45 10.83
N ASN A 209 11.16 -3.28 9.52
CA ASN A 209 10.12 -3.93 8.72
C ASN A 209 10.71 -4.77 7.56
N PHE A 210 11.90 -5.34 7.78
CA PHE A 210 12.67 -6.07 6.77
C PHE A 210 11.98 -7.33 6.23
N TYR A 211 11.01 -7.88 6.97
CA TYR A 211 10.27 -9.10 6.65
C TYR A 211 9.11 -8.88 5.66
N LEU A 212 8.79 -7.62 5.30
CA LEU A 212 7.91 -7.36 4.16
C LEU A 212 8.73 -7.58 2.89
N ALA A 213 8.26 -8.36 1.93
CA ALA A 213 9.02 -8.61 0.69
C ALA A 213 9.09 -7.33 -0.19
N ASP A 214 7.95 -6.67 -0.33
CA ASP A 214 7.69 -5.46 -1.12
C ASP A 214 6.95 -4.39 -0.30
N LEU A 215 6.70 -3.22 -0.90
CA LEU A 215 5.78 -2.20 -0.37
C LEU A 215 4.81 -1.76 -1.47
N SER A 216 3.61 -2.34 -1.50
CA SER A 216 2.59 -2.00 -2.49
C SER A 216 1.79 -0.75 -2.12
N ALA A 217 1.59 -0.49 -0.82
CA ALA A 217 0.85 0.68 -0.38
C ALA A 217 1.29 1.22 0.98
N ILE A 218 1.00 2.50 1.25
CA ILE A 218 1.26 3.14 2.54
C ILE A 218 0.09 4.02 2.98
N HIS A 219 -0.26 3.96 4.26
CA HIS A 219 -1.29 4.80 4.86
C HIS A 219 -0.79 5.42 6.17
N PHE A 220 -0.82 6.75 6.24
CA PHE A 220 -0.62 7.49 7.47
C PHE A 220 -1.97 7.71 8.16
N ASP A 221 -2.09 7.14 9.35
CA ASP A 221 -3.29 7.27 10.16
C ASP A 221 -3.19 8.49 11.08
N ASP A 222 -4.07 9.47 10.86
CA ASP A 222 -4.07 10.73 11.62
C ASP A 222 -4.47 10.55 13.09
N ILE A 223 -5.26 9.52 13.42
CA ILE A 223 -5.79 9.30 14.77
C ILE A 223 -4.72 8.71 15.69
N ASP A 224 -4.14 7.58 15.27
CA ASP A 224 -3.12 6.85 16.02
C ASP A 224 -1.72 7.43 15.79
N ARG A 225 -1.56 8.29 14.77
CA ARG A 225 -0.27 8.87 14.33
C ARG A 225 0.73 7.77 13.99
N ARG A 226 0.32 6.85 13.12
CA ARG A 226 1.07 5.64 12.75
C ARG A 226 1.01 5.39 11.25
N LEU A 227 2.07 4.79 10.73
CA LEU A 227 2.12 4.32 9.36
C LEU A 227 1.66 2.86 9.30
N TYR A 228 0.83 2.58 8.32
CA TYR A 228 0.46 1.24 7.88
C TYR A 228 1.06 1.03 6.49
N VAL A 229 1.59 -0.15 6.25
CA VAL A 229 2.15 -0.54 4.96
C VAL A 229 1.57 -1.88 4.54
N LEU A 230 1.21 -1.96 3.28
CA LEU A 230 0.73 -3.16 2.62
C LEU A 230 1.90 -3.76 1.84
N SER A 231 2.02 -5.08 1.89
CA SER A 231 2.93 -5.87 1.07
C SER A 231 2.11 -6.93 0.37
N ASP A 232 2.11 -6.88 -0.96
CA ASP A 232 1.39 -7.85 -1.77
C ASP A 232 2.08 -9.22 -1.70
N GLU A 233 3.39 -9.27 -1.94
CA GLU A 233 4.16 -10.51 -2.01
C GLU A 233 4.10 -11.25 -0.64
N SER A 234 4.13 -10.51 0.48
CA SER A 234 3.95 -11.11 1.80
C SER A 234 2.49 -11.40 2.19
N ALA A 235 1.51 -10.78 1.51
CA ALA A 235 0.10 -10.74 1.90
C ALA A 235 -0.11 -10.24 3.35
N LEU A 236 0.59 -9.17 3.71
CA LEU A 236 0.59 -8.61 5.06
C LEU A 236 0.19 -7.13 5.03
N LEU A 237 -0.74 -6.75 5.90
CA LEU A 237 -0.91 -5.35 6.31
C LEU A 237 -0.20 -5.15 7.65
N GLY A 238 0.78 -4.25 7.67
CA GLY A 238 1.60 -4.01 8.84
C GLY A 238 1.56 -2.59 9.35
N ARG A 239 1.47 -2.41 10.67
CA ARG A 239 1.73 -1.10 11.26
C ARG A 239 3.22 -0.94 11.49
N ILE A 240 3.84 -0.05 10.73
CA ILE A 240 5.23 0.37 10.93
C ILE A 240 5.34 1.12 12.25
N ASP A 241 6.29 0.71 13.09
CA ASP A 241 6.70 1.44 14.27
C ASP A 241 8.23 1.57 14.38
N ASP A 242 8.66 2.38 15.35
CA ASP A 242 10.07 2.58 15.65
C ASP A 242 10.68 1.43 16.49
N LYS A 243 9.92 0.37 16.78
CA LYS A 243 10.28 -0.70 17.72
C LYS A 243 9.70 -2.04 17.29
N LYS A 244 10.46 -2.87 16.55
CA LYS A 244 10.16 -4.27 16.17
C LYS A 244 9.09 -4.96 17.03
N ASP A 245 7.81 -4.71 16.74
CA ASP A 245 6.68 -5.24 17.50
C ASP A 245 5.71 -5.88 16.53
N PHE A 246 5.94 -7.19 16.36
CA PHE A 246 5.24 -7.97 15.38
C PHE A 246 3.73 -8.10 15.66
N LYS A 247 3.25 -7.82 16.88
CA LYS A 247 1.81 -7.91 17.27
C LYS A 247 0.86 -6.96 16.51
N LYS A 248 1.36 -6.29 15.47
CA LYS A 248 0.74 -5.19 14.74
C LYS A 248 0.66 -5.47 13.23
N TYR A 249 0.63 -6.74 12.85
CA TYR A 249 0.38 -7.18 11.48
C TYR A 249 -0.97 -7.88 11.39
N LEU A 250 -1.61 -7.77 10.23
CA LEU A 250 -2.77 -8.52 9.81
C LEU A 250 -2.34 -9.42 8.64
N ASP A 251 -2.44 -10.74 8.84
CA ASP A 251 -2.20 -11.71 7.79
C ASP A 251 -3.45 -11.83 6.91
N LEU A 252 -3.32 -11.42 5.64
CA LEU A 252 -4.43 -11.48 4.69
C LEU A 252 -4.70 -12.93 4.25
N MET A 253 -3.81 -13.88 4.52
CA MET A 253 -4.03 -15.30 4.23
C MET A 253 -4.73 -16.06 5.37
N ASP A 254 -4.96 -15.44 6.53
CA ASP A 254 -5.49 -16.11 7.73
C ASP A 254 -6.97 -16.51 7.61
N ASN A 255 -7.71 -15.99 6.62
CA ASN A 255 -9.10 -16.39 6.42
C ASN A 255 -9.50 -16.45 4.94
N GLU A 256 -10.57 -17.20 4.65
CA GLU A 256 -11.07 -17.45 3.29
C GLU A 256 -11.54 -16.19 2.53
N ILE A 257 -11.84 -15.10 3.24
CA ILE A 257 -12.29 -13.85 2.62
C ILE A 257 -11.08 -13.04 2.17
N SER A 258 -10.18 -12.70 3.08
CA SER A 258 -9.01 -11.86 2.75
C SER A 258 -8.00 -12.59 1.87
N SER A 259 -7.92 -13.93 1.91
CA SER A 259 -6.98 -14.72 1.08
C SER A 259 -7.26 -14.64 -0.42
N LYS A 260 -8.40 -14.05 -0.82
CA LYS A 260 -8.73 -13.77 -2.22
C LYS A 260 -8.11 -12.48 -2.74
N MET A 261 -7.63 -11.60 -1.85
CA MET A 261 -6.92 -10.37 -2.19
C MET A 261 -5.51 -10.74 -2.66
N LYS A 262 -5.33 -10.82 -3.98
CA LYS A 262 -4.03 -11.04 -4.63
C LYS A 262 -3.70 -9.78 -5.40
N ASN A 263 -2.45 -9.32 -5.39
CA ASN A 263 -2.07 -8.03 -5.93
C ASN A 263 -2.80 -6.93 -5.14
N SER A 264 -2.55 -6.86 -3.84
CA SER A 264 -3.16 -5.85 -2.97
C SER A 264 -2.38 -4.54 -3.01
N GLU A 265 -2.99 -3.48 -3.54
CA GLU A 265 -2.29 -2.26 -4.00
C GLU A 265 -2.68 -0.99 -3.24
N GLY A 266 -3.73 -1.01 -2.42
CA GLY A 266 -4.22 0.20 -1.77
C GLY A 266 -4.78 -0.04 -0.38
N ILE A 267 -4.55 0.92 0.52
CA ILE A 267 -5.00 0.86 1.91
C ILE A 267 -5.42 2.25 2.42
N THR A 268 -6.56 2.30 3.11
CA THR A 268 -6.96 3.48 3.87
C THR A 268 -7.75 3.13 5.12
N ARG A 269 -7.87 4.08 6.04
CA ARG A 269 -8.70 3.99 7.24
C ARG A 269 -9.64 5.18 7.33
N ASP A 270 -10.85 4.94 7.83
CA ASP A 270 -11.77 6.02 8.15
C ASP A 270 -11.60 6.51 9.61
N LYS A 271 -12.35 7.56 9.94
CA LYS A 271 -12.38 8.15 11.29
C LYS A 271 -12.89 7.21 12.39
N GLU A 272 -13.61 6.15 12.02
CA GLU A 272 -14.11 5.12 12.94
C GLU A 272 -13.05 4.03 13.18
N GLY A 273 -11.96 4.06 12.40
CA GLY A 273 -10.86 3.11 12.44
C GLY A 273 -11.15 1.84 11.64
N ASN A 274 -12.17 1.84 10.79
CA ASN A 274 -12.41 0.78 9.81
C ASN A 274 -11.27 0.78 8.79
N ILE A 275 -10.93 -0.38 8.27
CA ILE A 275 -9.83 -0.58 7.32
C ILE A 275 -10.41 -0.96 5.96
N TYR A 276 -9.91 -0.35 4.90
CA TYR A 276 -10.29 -0.61 3.52
C TYR A 276 -9.06 -0.93 2.70
N ILE A 277 -9.06 -2.10 2.06
CA ILE A 277 -7.96 -2.56 1.19
C ILE A 277 -8.55 -2.78 -0.21
N VAL A 278 -7.82 -2.36 -1.24
CA VAL A 278 -8.14 -2.68 -2.63
C VAL A 278 -7.07 -3.58 -3.24
N SER A 279 -7.48 -4.34 -4.25
CA SER A 279 -6.64 -5.33 -4.92
C SER A 279 -7.04 -5.46 -6.37
N GLU A 280 -6.08 -5.71 -7.25
CA GLU A 280 -6.37 -5.99 -8.64
C GLU A 280 -7.20 -7.29 -8.81
N PRO A 281 -8.02 -7.37 -9.86
CA PRO A 281 -8.32 -6.30 -10.82
C PRO A 281 -9.24 -5.20 -10.26
N ASN A 282 -10.08 -5.52 -9.27
CA ASN A 282 -11.18 -4.65 -8.82
C ASN A 282 -11.82 -5.11 -7.49
N LEU A 283 -11.04 -5.71 -6.60
CA LEU A 283 -11.53 -6.18 -5.30
C LEU A 283 -11.49 -5.07 -4.27
N PHE A 284 -12.56 -4.99 -3.47
CA PHE A 284 -12.71 -4.12 -2.33
C PHE A 284 -12.93 -4.96 -1.07
N PHE A 285 -12.02 -4.84 -0.11
CA PHE A 285 -12.10 -5.52 1.16
C PHE A 285 -12.26 -4.51 2.29
N SER A 286 -13.27 -4.71 3.14
CA SER A 286 -13.51 -3.86 4.30
C SER A 286 -13.49 -4.67 5.59
N ILE A 287 -12.89 -4.08 6.62
CA ILE A 287 -12.85 -4.60 7.98
C ILE A 287 -13.44 -3.51 8.87
N LYS A 288 -14.70 -3.71 9.28
CA LYS A 288 -15.47 -2.74 10.04
C LYS A 288 -15.66 -3.21 11.47
N LYS A 289 -15.60 -2.29 12.44
CA LYS A 289 -15.97 -2.62 13.82
C LYS A 289 -17.46 -2.99 13.88
N GLU A 290 -17.78 -4.03 14.64
CA GLU A 290 -19.17 -4.36 14.99
C GLU A 290 -19.75 -3.43 16.06
#